data_AF-A0A2H0WIQ6-F1
#
_entry.id   AF-A0A2H0WIQ6-F1
#
_cell.length_a   1.000
_cell.length_b   1.000
_cell.length_c   1.000
_cell.angle_alpha   90.00
_cell.angle_beta   90.00
_cell.angle_gamma   90.00
#
_symmetry.space_group_name_H-M   'P 1'
#
loop_
_entity.id
_entity.type
_entity.pdbx_description
1 polymer ?
#
loop_
_entity_poly.entity_id
_entity_poly.type
_entity_poly.pdbx_seq_one_letter_code
_entity_poly.pdbx_strand_id
1 'polypeptide(L)'
;MKGEVKMLLKRWILFSIIGLSSVVVRAQTLVVVDIDDTLKVAHVLNAADSIANSGKIKNQFLGMAKLLRMFKEDNSEMAIAYVSNAPESLMHNSHRRFIEINGFPDDGFLLLRENVFDGSFKVRVIRQLVNEIMPAKVILIGDNAEKDTLIYEQIQKDFPQIPILTLIHRVYSVKNKKDTGKPLQKDQMGYVTSVDLAVIFSRLNMISRDHFQQFLNEEIPRIVAEPDHLEEGEIAFPKWMDCRDQMVRRFKMPGQKDLFAQYQSRLKKRCTR
;
A
#
# COMPACT_ATOMS: atom_id res chain seq x y z
N MET A 1 57.79 -69.13 -0.45
CA MET A 1 56.46 -69.32 -1.10
C MET A 1 55.66 -68.06 -0.80
N LYS A 2 55.61 -67.06 -1.70
CA LYS A 2 54.73 -66.93 -2.87
C LYS A 2 53.23 -66.84 -2.51
N GLY A 3 52.62 -65.74 -2.97
CA GLY A 3 51.19 -65.63 -3.33
C GLY A 3 50.31 -65.04 -2.24
N GLU A 4 49.99 -63.74 -2.30
CA GLU A 4 48.84 -63.16 -3.04
C GLU A 4 47.47 -63.52 -2.44
N VAL A 5 46.84 -62.56 -1.75
CA VAL A 5 45.47 -62.13 -2.11
C VAL A 5 45.40 -60.61 -1.96
N LYS A 6 45.40 -59.94 -3.11
CA LYS A 6 45.02 -58.53 -3.28
C LYS A 6 43.56 -58.31 -2.86
N MET A 7 43.27 -57.02 -2.63
CA MET A 7 41.97 -56.39 -2.87
C MET A 7 40.91 -56.59 -1.78
N LEU A 8 40.76 -55.56 -0.94
CA LEU A 8 39.44 -55.00 -0.62
C LEU A 8 39.62 -53.52 -0.24
N LEU A 9 39.84 -52.75 -1.30
CA LEU A 9 39.62 -51.32 -1.36
C LEU A 9 38.12 -51.06 -1.10
N LYS A 10 37.77 -50.47 0.05
CA LYS A 10 36.51 -49.74 0.26
C LYS A 10 36.70 -48.82 1.47
N ARG A 11 37.25 -47.63 1.23
CA ARG A 11 36.46 -46.38 1.23
C ARG A 11 35.51 -46.30 2.43
N TRP A 12 36.05 -45.98 3.60
CA TRP A 12 35.31 -45.22 4.60
C TRP A 12 35.64 -43.74 4.36
N ILE A 13 35.04 -43.18 3.31
CA ILE A 13 34.87 -41.73 3.23
C ILE A 13 33.86 -41.43 4.33
N LEU A 14 34.34 -40.77 5.40
CA LEU A 14 33.46 -40.00 6.28
C LEU A 14 32.64 -39.09 5.37
N PHE A 15 31.38 -39.46 5.13
CA PHE A 15 30.39 -38.52 4.66
C PHE A 15 30.12 -37.58 5.83
N SER A 16 30.95 -36.54 5.95
CA SER A 16 30.50 -35.29 6.56
C SER A 16 29.36 -34.80 5.68
N ILE A 17 28.14 -35.18 6.06
CA ILE A 17 26.92 -34.56 5.56
C ILE A 17 27.03 -33.12 6.05
N ILE A 18 27.64 -32.27 5.23
CA ILE A 18 27.39 -30.83 5.25
C ILE A 18 25.92 -30.74 4.87
N GLY A 19 25.07 -30.77 5.91
CA GLY A 19 23.71 -30.31 5.79
C GLY A 19 23.81 -28.86 5.38
N LEU A 20 23.78 -28.60 4.07
CA LEU A 20 23.25 -27.36 3.53
C LEU A 20 21.80 -27.31 3.99
N SER A 21 21.60 -26.93 5.25
CA SER A 21 20.37 -26.32 5.69
C SER A 21 20.23 -25.08 4.82
N SER A 22 19.49 -25.24 3.72
CA SER A 22 18.99 -24.15 2.91
C SER A 22 18.24 -23.25 3.88
N VAL A 23 18.92 -22.23 4.41
CA VAL A 23 18.24 -21.10 5.00
C VAL A 23 17.45 -20.54 3.84
N VAL A 24 16.17 -20.92 3.76
CA VAL A 24 15.22 -20.24 2.90
C VAL A 24 15.11 -18.87 3.55
N VAL A 25 15.99 -17.95 3.13
CA VAL A 25 15.85 -16.53 3.39
C VAL A 25 14.57 -16.16 2.66
N ARG A 26 13.44 -16.26 3.37
CA ARG A 26 12.19 -15.75 2.85
C ARG A 26 12.34 -14.24 2.82
N ALA A 27 12.30 -13.71 1.61
CA ALA A 27 12.45 -12.30 1.31
C ALA A 27 11.34 -11.48 2.01
N GLN A 28 11.69 -10.76 3.07
CA GLN A 28 10.76 -9.90 3.81
C GLN A 28 10.34 -8.72 2.93
N THR A 29 9.03 -8.46 2.84
CA THR A 29 8.49 -7.27 2.17
C THR A 29 8.10 -6.24 3.22
N LEU A 30 8.62 -5.03 3.11
CA LEU A 30 8.20 -3.90 3.93
C LEU A 30 7.15 -3.07 3.18
N VAL A 31 5.97 -2.91 3.77
CA VAL A 31 4.90 -2.05 3.25
C VAL A 31 4.78 -0.86 4.16
N VAL A 32 5.09 0.33 3.64
CA VAL A 32 4.87 1.59 4.34
C VAL A 32 3.63 2.25 3.76
N VAL A 33 2.68 2.59 4.63
CA VAL A 33 1.39 3.15 4.23
C VAL A 33 1.16 4.45 4.99
N ASP A 34 0.91 5.54 4.27
CA ASP A 34 0.37 6.75 4.88
C ASP A 34 -1.09 6.55 5.32
N ILE A 35 -1.59 7.40 6.22
CA ILE A 35 -2.96 7.27 6.75
C ILE A 35 -3.91 8.28 6.11
N ASP A 36 -3.62 9.58 6.24
CA ASP A 36 -4.59 10.63 5.93
C ASP A 36 -4.65 10.87 4.41
N ASP A 37 -5.84 10.77 3.82
CA ASP A 37 -6.08 10.77 2.37
C ASP A 37 -5.51 9.57 1.59
N THR A 38 -4.86 8.63 2.27
CA THR A 38 -4.45 7.32 1.74
C THR A 38 -5.41 6.21 2.17
N LEU A 39 -5.60 6.02 3.48
CA LEU A 39 -6.51 5.03 4.07
C LEU A 39 -7.76 5.67 4.65
N LYS A 40 -7.59 6.82 5.28
CA LYS A 40 -8.61 7.60 5.97
C LYS A 40 -9.03 8.78 5.09
N VAL A 41 -10.32 9.09 5.06
CA VAL A 41 -10.83 10.29 4.35
C VAL A 41 -10.63 11.50 5.26
N ALA A 42 -9.58 12.29 5.01
CA ALA A 42 -9.15 13.38 5.90
C ALA A 42 -9.33 14.78 5.28
N HIS A 43 -9.17 14.92 3.97
CA HIS A 43 -9.16 16.18 3.22
C HIS A 43 -8.05 17.14 3.68
N VAL A 44 -6.81 16.66 3.73
CA VAL A 44 -5.69 17.33 4.39
C VAL A 44 -5.28 18.68 3.77
N LEU A 45 -5.60 18.95 2.50
CA LEU A 45 -5.34 20.27 1.89
C LEU A 45 -6.29 21.37 2.38
N ASN A 46 -7.41 21.00 2.99
CA ASN A 46 -8.36 21.94 3.57
C ASN A 46 -8.29 21.87 5.10
N ALA A 47 -7.82 22.94 5.73
CA ALA A 47 -7.61 22.98 7.18
C ALA A 47 -8.90 22.76 7.99
N ALA A 48 -10.03 23.32 7.54
CA ALA A 48 -11.30 23.19 8.26
C ALA A 48 -11.83 21.76 8.17
N ASP A 49 -11.80 21.17 6.96
CA ASP A 49 -12.26 19.80 6.74
C ASP A 49 -11.31 18.79 7.43
N SER A 50 -10.00 19.02 7.39
CA SER A 50 -9.00 18.22 8.11
C SER A 50 -9.25 18.18 9.62
N ILE A 51 -9.55 19.33 10.25
CA ILE A 51 -9.93 19.38 11.66
C ILE A 51 -11.24 18.63 11.90
N ALA A 52 -12.26 18.85 11.08
CA ALA A 52 -13.56 18.19 11.21
C ALA A 52 -13.47 16.66 11.03
N ASN A 53 -12.56 16.19 10.18
CA ASN A 53 -12.36 14.77 9.88
C ASN A 53 -11.34 14.09 10.81
N SER A 54 -10.56 14.84 11.59
CA SER A 54 -9.52 14.31 12.48
C SER A 54 -10.05 13.23 13.45
N GLY A 55 -11.25 13.44 14.01
CA GLY A 55 -11.93 12.50 14.92
C GLY A 55 -12.85 11.48 14.26
N LYS A 56 -13.03 11.53 12.93
CA LYS A 56 -13.92 10.60 12.20
C LYS A 56 -13.22 9.27 11.94
N ILE A 57 -13.02 8.49 13.01
CA ILE A 57 -12.30 7.21 12.99
C ILE A 57 -12.95 6.11 12.13
N LYS A 58 -14.19 6.29 11.66
CA LYS A 58 -14.88 5.35 10.76
C LYS A 58 -14.77 5.74 9.28
N ASN A 59 -14.26 6.93 8.98
CA ASN A 59 -14.21 7.45 7.62
C ASN A 59 -12.97 6.90 6.90
N GLN A 60 -13.14 5.85 6.11
CA GLN A 60 -12.06 5.18 5.39
C GLN A 60 -12.36 5.09 3.88
N PHE A 61 -11.31 4.91 3.09
CA PHE A 61 -11.48 4.60 1.68
C PHE A 61 -11.98 3.17 1.50
N LEU A 62 -13.12 3.04 0.80
CA LEU A 62 -13.83 1.79 0.60
C LEU A 62 -12.89 0.70 0.02
N GLY A 63 -12.88 -0.47 0.65
CA GLY A 63 -12.12 -1.65 0.21
C GLY A 63 -10.63 -1.66 0.57
N MET A 64 -10.05 -0.56 1.07
CA MET A 64 -8.60 -0.51 1.38
C MET A 64 -8.20 -1.49 2.48
N ALA A 65 -8.95 -1.56 3.59
CA ALA A 65 -8.66 -2.48 4.68
C ALA A 65 -8.67 -3.94 4.20
N LYS A 66 -9.68 -4.31 3.41
CA LYS A 66 -9.81 -5.66 2.85
C LYS A 66 -8.66 -6.01 1.91
N LEU A 67 -8.28 -5.09 1.02
CA LEU A 67 -7.17 -5.32 0.09
C LEU A 67 -5.85 -5.54 0.83
N LEU A 68 -5.57 -4.75 1.87
CA LEU A 68 -4.36 -4.90 2.67
C LEU A 68 -4.33 -6.20 3.47
N ARG A 69 -5.48 -6.67 3.98
CA ARG A 69 -5.58 -8.00 4.62
C ARG A 69 -5.30 -9.14 3.63
N MET A 70 -5.96 -9.14 2.47
CA MET A 70 -5.70 -10.14 1.42
C MET A 70 -4.23 -10.14 0.98
N PHE A 71 -3.63 -8.95 0.88
CA PHE A 71 -2.22 -8.82 0.56
C PHE A 71 -1.32 -9.43 1.65
N LYS A 72 -1.59 -9.14 2.93
CA LYS A 72 -0.91 -9.76 4.08
C LYS A 72 -1.04 -11.28 4.07
N GLU A 73 -2.25 -11.80 3.82
CA GLU A 73 -2.54 -13.24 3.79
C GLU A 73 -1.74 -13.96 2.69
N ASP A 74 -1.64 -13.38 1.50
CA ASP A 74 -0.83 -13.93 0.40
C ASP A 74 0.68 -13.74 0.61
N ASN A 75 1.10 -12.89 1.56
CA ASN A 75 2.49 -12.51 1.81
C ASN A 75 2.79 -12.58 3.31
N SER A 76 2.80 -13.79 3.88
CA SER A 76 3.01 -14.03 5.33
C SER A 76 4.23 -13.34 5.96
N GLU A 77 5.27 -13.03 5.19
CA GLU A 77 6.49 -12.34 5.65
C GLU A 77 6.41 -10.81 5.47
N MET A 78 5.20 -10.27 5.27
CA MET A 78 4.99 -8.84 5.08
C MET A 78 4.99 -8.11 6.43
N ALA A 79 5.96 -7.20 6.58
CA ALA A 79 5.93 -6.19 7.64
C ALA A 79 5.19 -4.95 7.14
N ILE A 80 4.24 -4.44 7.93
CA ILE A 80 3.49 -3.22 7.60
C ILE A 80 3.78 -2.12 8.62
N ALA A 81 3.99 -0.91 8.12
CA ALA A 81 4.20 0.29 8.93
C ALA A 81 3.28 1.41 8.43
N TYR A 82 2.43 1.90 9.32
CA TYR A 82 1.59 3.06 9.11
C TYR A 82 2.37 4.31 9.53
N VAL A 83 2.75 5.15 8.56
CA VAL A 83 3.61 6.31 8.80
C VAL A 83 2.87 7.57 8.39
N SER A 84 2.46 8.38 9.36
CA SER A 84 1.69 9.62 9.11
C SER A 84 2.40 10.84 9.68
N ASN A 85 2.26 11.97 9.00
CA ASN A 85 2.65 13.27 9.53
C ASN A 85 1.67 13.77 10.60
N ALA A 86 0.71 13.00 11.09
CA ALA A 86 -0.12 13.47 12.19
C ALA A 86 0.71 13.67 13.49
N PRO A 87 0.43 14.71 14.30
CA PRO A 87 1.14 14.91 15.57
C PRO A 87 0.84 13.76 16.54
N GLU A 88 1.87 13.09 17.04
CA GLU A 88 1.70 11.91 17.90
C GLU A 88 0.89 12.20 19.16
N SER A 89 1.21 13.30 19.84
CA SER A 89 0.57 13.72 21.09
C SER A 89 -0.94 13.96 20.97
N LEU A 90 -1.45 14.18 19.77
CA LEU A 90 -2.87 14.45 19.51
C LEU A 90 -3.57 13.27 18.82
N MET A 91 -2.86 12.58 17.92
CA MET A 91 -3.49 11.70 16.94
C MET A 91 -3.21 10.21 17.18
N HIS A 92 -2.29 9.85 18.08
CA HIS A 92 -1.93 8.44 18.33
C HIS A 92 -3.16 7.56 18.61
N ASN A 93 -4.01 7.96 19.56
CA ASN A 93 -5.18 7.17 19.92
C ASN A 93 -6.24 7.14 18.82
N SER A 94 -6.45 8.25 18.11
CA SER A 94 -7.40 8.33 16.99
C SER A 94 -6.96 7.42 15.84
N HIS A 95 -5.69 7.46 15.45
CA HIS A 95 -5.15 6.64 14.36
C HIS A 95 -5.06 5.17 14.72
N ARG A 96 -4.63 4.83 15.93
CA ARG A 96 -4.67 3.45 16.42
C ARG A 96 -6.10 2.91 16.37
N ARG A 97 -7.07 3.68 16.87
CA ARG A 97 -8.47 3.26 16.85
C ARG A 97 -9.02 3.15 15.43
N PHE A 98 -8.65 4.06 14.54
CA PHE A 98 -9.00 4.00 13.11
C PHE A 98 -8.50 2.69 12.48
N ILE A 99 -7.25 2.29 12.72
CA ILE A 99 -6.68 1.04 12.21
C ILE A 99 -7.49 -0.17 12.72
N GLU A 100 -7.69 -0.23 14.04
CA GLU A 100 -8.40 -1.33 14.71
C GLU A 100 -9.85 -1.49 14.23
N ILE A 101 -10.66 -0.43 14.30
CA ILE A 101 -12.12 -0.58 14.08
C ILE A 101 -12.49 -0.80 12.63
N ASN A 102 -11.64 -0.38 11.70
CA ASN A 102 -11.85 -0.57 10.26
C ASN A 102 -11.25 -1.88 9.75
N GLY A 103 -10.60 -2.66 10.62
CA GLY A 103 -10.04 -3.97 10.32
C GLY A 103 -8.81 -3.90 9.41
N PHE A 104 -8.03 -2.83 9.49
CA PHE A 104 -6.69 -2.85 8.89
C PHE A 104 -5.79 -3.84 9.65
N PRO A 105 -4.73 -4.40 9.02
CA PRO A 105 -3.76 -5.22 9.75
C PRO A 105 -3.25 -4.51 11.01
N ASP A 106 -3.56 -5.04 12.19
CA ASP A 106 -3.34 -4.42 13.50
C ASP A 106 -1.99 -4.78 14.12
N ASP A 107 -1.28 -5.73 13.52
CA ASP A 107 0.09 -6.12 13.85
C ASP A 107 1.16 -5.18 13.25
N GLY A 108 0.73 -4.08 12.62
CA GLY A 108 1.61 -3.08 12.02
C GLY A 108 2.19 -2.07 13.00
N PHE A 109 3.34 -1.48 12.64
CA PHE A 109 3.90 -0.34 13.36
C PHE A 109 3.08 0.92 13.09
N LEU A 110 2.72 1.69 14.12
CA LEU A 110 2.13 3.03 13.97
C LEU A 110 3.18 4.07 14.35
N LEU A 111 3.59 4.89 13.39
CA LEU A 111 4.67 5.86 13.53
C LEU A 111 4.16 7.25 13.15
N LEU A 112 4.11 8.14 14.13
CA LEU A 112 3.58 9.50 14.01
C LEU A 112 4.68 10.52 14.31
N ARG A 113 4.53 11.77 13.85
CA ARG A 113 5.54 12.79 14.12
C ARG A 113 5.41 13.34 15.54
N GLU A 114 6.49 13.28 16.30
CA GLU A 114 6.58 13.94 17.60
C GLU A 114 6.63 15.48 17.44
N ASN A 115 7.48 15.97 16.53
CA ASN A 115 7.65 17.39 16.25
C ASN A 115 6.87 17.80 14.99
N VAL A 116 5.85 18.64 15.14
CA VAL A 116 5.01 19.12 14.03
C VAL A 116 5.77 19.90 12.96
N PHE A 117 6.90 20.52 13.31
CA PHE A 117 7.76 21.27 12.38
C PHE A 117 8.77 20.38 11.65
N ASP A 118 8.87 19.10 12.01
CA ASP A 118 9.78 18.17 11.36
C ASP A 118 9.25 17.73 9.98
N GLY A 119 9.63 18.48 8.95
CA GLY A 119 9.33 18.15 7.57
C GLY A 119 10.11 16.95 7.01
N SER A 120 11.02 16.37 7.79
CA SER A 120 11.87 15.23 7.40
C SER A 120 11.44 13.90 8.04
N PHE A 121 10.43 13.93 8.92
CA PHE A 121 9.98 12.78 9.71
C PHE A 121 9.81 11.50 8.88
N LYS A 122 8.94 11.51 7.86
CA LYS A 122 8.68 10.33 7.01
C LYS A 122 9.96 9.81 6.34
N VAL A 123 10.82 10.69 5.83
CA VAL A 123 12.09 10.27 5.21
C VAL A 123 12.98 9.56 6.22
N ARG A 124 13.16 10.14 7.41
CA ARG A 124 13.98 9.57 8.48
C ARG A 124 13.44 8.20 8.93
N VAL A 125 12.15 8.11 9.19
CA VAL A 125 11.51 6.87 9.67
C VAL A 125 11.56 5.78 8.61
N ILE A 126 11.27 6.09 7.35
CA ILE A 126 11.32 5.08 6.29
C ILE A 126 12.76 4.57 6.11
N ARG A 127 13.77 5.46 6.14
CA ARG A 127 15.18 5.04 6.12
C ARG A 127 15.53 4.11 7.27
N GLN A 128 15.07 4.46 8.48
CA GLN A 128 15.29 3.64 9.67
C GLN A 128 14.67 2.24 9.49
N LEU A 129 13.39 2.17 9.11
CA LEU A 129 12.70 0.90 8.86
C LEU A 129 13.43 0.05 7.81
N VAL A 130 13.84 0.65 6.69
CA VAL A 130 14.57 -0.08 5.63
C VAL A 130 15.90 -0.62 6.13
N ASN A 131 16.64 0.16 6.92
CA ASN A 131 17.94 -0.26 7.47
C ASN A 131 17.82 -1.34 8.57
N GLU A 132 16.79 -1.24 9.41
CA GLU A 132 16.58 -2.19 10.52
C GLU A 132 15.99 -3.52 10.03
N ILE A 133 15.01 -3.46 9.13
CA ILE A 133 14.31 -4.63 8.60
C ILE A 133 15.13 -5.31 7.50
N MET A 134 15.95 -4.55 6.75
CA MET A 134 16.70 -5.01 5.58
C MET A 134 15.80 -5.79 4.58
N PRO A 135 14.68 -5.20 4.14
CA PRO A 135 13.71 -5.91 3.33
C PRO A 135 14.25 -6.19 1.92
N ALA A 136 13.82 -7.31 1.34
CA ALA A 136 14.13 -7.64 -0.04
C ALA A 136 13.32 -6.79 -1.04
N LYS A 137 12.22 -6.19 -0.59
CA LYS A 137 11.34 -5.32 -1.37
C LYS A 137 10.63 -4.34 -0.46
N VAL A 138 10.44 -3.12 -0.95
CA VAL A 138 9.65 -2.10 -0.26
C VAL A 138 8.48 -1.68 -1.15
N ILE A 139 7.31 -1.48 -0.53
CA ILE A 139 6.13 -0.91 -1.15
C ILE A 139 5.75 0.31 -0.35
N LEU A 140 5.70 1.47 -1.01
CA LEU A 140 5.32 2.75 -0.42
C LEU A 140 3.94 3.14 -0.96
N ILE A 141 2.96 3.28 -0.09
CA ILE A 141 1.58 3.62 -0.43
C ILE A 141 1.23 4.93 0.26
N GLY A 142 0.95 5.96 -0.52
CA GLY A 142 0.63 7.29 0.02
C GLY A 142 -0.30 8.05 -0.91
N ASP A 143 -0.50 9.32 -0.66
CA ASP A 143 -1.41 10.17 -1.41
C ASP A 143 -0.65 11.27 -2.19
N ASN A 144 -1.40 12.12 -2.90
CA ASN A 144 -0.83 13.23 -3.65
C ASN A 144 -1.17 14.62 -3.10
N ALA A 145 -1.67 14.73 -1.87
CA ALA A 145 -1.90 15.98 -1.16
C ALA A 145 -0.59 16.50 -0.55
N GLU A 146 0.03 15.66 0.29
CA GLU A 146 1.22 16.03 1.04
C GLU A 146 2.49 15.73 0.24
N LYS A 147 3.62 15.46 0.90
CA LYS A 147 4.94 15.33 0.27
C LYS A 147 5.25 13.90 -0.17
N ASP A 148 4.30 12.97 -0.11
CA ASP A 148 4.54 11.54 -0.31
C ASP A 148 5.13 11.23 -1.70
N THR A 149 4.67 11.92 -2.74
CA THR A 149 5.27 11.80 -4.09
C THR A 149 6.77 12.12 -4.10
N LEU A 150 7.20 13.18 -3.41
CA LEU A 150 8.60 13.60 -3.34
C LEU A 150 9.41 12.75 -2.35
N ILE A 151 8.81 12.42 -1.20
CA ILE A 151 9.45 11.59 -0.17
C ILE A 151 9.76 10.22 -0.74
N TYR A 152 8.81 9.57 -1.41
CA TYR A 152 9.01 8.23 -1.94
C TYR A 152 10.02 8.20 -3.09
N GLU A 153 10.06 9.25 -3.92
CA GLU A 153 11.12 9.41 -4.92
C GLU A 153 12.50 9.54 -4.27
N GLN A 154 12.61 10.28 -3.17
CA GLN A 154 13.85 10.37 -2.40
C GLN A 154 14.25 9.00 -1.82
N ILE A 155 13.32 8.24 -1.25
CA ILE A 155 13.60 6.90 -0.73
C ILE A 155 14.08 5.95 -1.84
N GLN A 156 13.50 6.04 -3.04
CA GLN A 156 13.99 5.29 -4.21
C GLN A 156 15.44 5.64 -4.57
N LYS A 157 15.83 6.91 -4.47
CA LYS A 157 17.20 7.38 -4.71
C LYS A 157 18.17 6.96 -3.60
N ASP A 158 17.70 6.87 -2.36
CA ASP A 158 18.52 6.50 -1.20
C ASP A 158 18.85 5.01 -1.16
N PHE A 159 17.97 4.16 -1.71
CA PHE A 159 18.11 2.69 -1.69
C PHE A 159 18.01 2.08 -3.10
N PRO A 160 18.89 2.45 -4.05
CA PRO A 160 18.79 2.02 -5.44
C PRO A 160 18.94 0.50 -5.63
N GLN A 161 19.51 -0.20 -4.64
CA GLN A 161 19.70 -1.65 -4.63
C GLN A 161 18.45 -2.43 -4.21
N ILE A 162 17.46 -1.78 -3.61
CA ILE A 162 16.23 -2.42 -3.13
C ILE A 162 15.11 -2.15 -4.14
N PRO A 163 14.41 -3.17 -4.65
CA PRO A 163 13.20 -2.98 -5.43
C PRO A 163 12.15 -2.20 -4.61
N ILE A 164 11.86 -0.97 -5.03
CA ILE A 164 10.87 -0.09 -4.38
C ILE A 164 9.72 0.19 -5.35
N LEU A 165 8.52 -0.24 -4.98
CA LEU A 165 7.27 0.12 -5.68
C LEU A 165 6.62 1.29 -4.96
N THR A 166 6.22 2.32 -5.69
CA THR A 166 5.56 3.52 -5.15
C THR A 166 4.17 3.68 -5.74
N LEU A 167 3.17 3.70 -4.88
CA LEU A 167 1.75 3.71 -5.22
C LEU A 167 1.11 4.94 -4.59
N ILE A 168 0.60 5.83 -5.44
CA ILE A 168 0.09 7.13 -5.03
C ILE A 168 -1.41 7.23 -5.27
N HIS A 169 -2.17 7.44 -4.21
CA HIS A 169 -3.59 7.71 -4.24
C HIS A 169 -3.81 9.10 -4.82
N ARG A 170 -4.46 9.19 -5.99
CA ARG A 170 -4.67 10.45 -6.69
C ARG A 170 -6.06 11.01 -6.42
N VAL A 171 -6.25 11.48 -5.19
CA VAL A 171 -7.49 12.11 -4.71
C VAL A 171 -7.55 13.62 -4.98
N TYR A 172 -6.42 14.25 -5.28
CA TYR A 172 -6.33 15.67 -5.67
C TYR A 172 -5.87 15.85 -7.12
N SER A 173 -6.46 16.84 -7.79
CA SER A 173 -6.11 17.21 -9.16
C SER A 173 -4.92 18.16 -9.16
N VAL A 174 -3.98 17.96 -10.09
CA VAL A 174 -2.82 18.85 -10.23
C VAL A 174 -3.21 20.16 -10.93
N LYS A 175 -4.41 20.19 -11.52
CA LYS A 175 -5.00 21.38 -12.16
C LYS A 175 -5.97 22.13 -11.24
N ASN A 176 -6.30 21.61 -10.07
CA ASN A 176 -7.15 22.33 -9.11
C ASN A 176 -6.40 23.56 -8.58
N LYS A 177 -7.11 24.67 -8.33
CA LYS A 177 -6.53 25.93 -7.84
C LYS A 177 -6.54 26.07 -6.32
N LYS A 178 -7.45 25.36 -5.64
CA LYS A 178 -7.61 25.43 -4.17
C LYS A 178 -6.85 24.29 -3.51
N ASP A 179 -7.23 23.07 -3.87
CA ASP A 179 -6.66 21.85 -3.31
C ASP A 179 -5.79 21.18 -4.37
N THR A 180 -4.67 21.82 -4.68
CA THR A 180 -3.76 21.39 -5.74
C THR A 180 -2.95 20.17 -5.30
N GLY A 181 -3.22 19.03 -5.93
CA GLY A 181 -2.43 17.82 -5.74
C GLY A 181 -1.03 17.96 -6.36
N LYS A 182 -0.08 17.19 -5.83
CA LYS A 182 1.27 17.09 -6.38
C LYS A 182 1.31 16.10 -7.54
N PRO A 183 2.16 16.36 -8.55
CA PRO A 183 2.37 15.42 -9.64
C PRO A 183 3.09 14.16 -9.14
N LEU A 184 2.82 13.05 -9.82
CA LEU A 184 3.62 11.84 -9.67
C LEU A 184 5.04 12.10 -10.14
N GLN A 185 5.99 11.52 -9.42
CA GLN A 185 7.38 11.46 -9.87
C GLN A 185 7.58 10.31 -10.87
N LYS A 186 8.78 10.23 -11.43
CA LYS A 186 9.15 9.16 -12.35
C LYS A 186 8.96 7.80 -11.66
N ASP A 187 8.46 6.82 -12.42
CA ASP A 187 8.28 5.42 -12.00
C ASP A 187 7.23 5.19 -10.88
N GLN A 188 6.53 6.23 -10.43
CA GLN A 188 5.39 6.09 -9.51
C GLN A 188 4.11 5.68 -10.25
N MET A 189 3.29 4.83 -9.62
CA MET A 189 2.00 4.43 -10.17
C MET A 189 0.87 5.11 -9.39
N GLY A 190 0.00 5.82 -10.12
CA GLY A 190 -1.21 6.41 -9.55
C GLY A 190 -2.37 5.43 -9.51
N TYR A 191 -3.19 5.50 -8.46
CA TYR A 191 -4.47 4.80 -8.35
C TYR A 191 -5.56 5.75 -7.84
N VAL A 192 -6.84 5.48 -8.13
CA VAL A 192 -7.96 6.35 -7.75
C VAL A 192 -8.85 5.68 -6.71
N THR A 193 -9.04 4.37 -6.80
CA THR A 193 -9.77 3.59 -5.81
C THR A 193 -9.00 2.32 -5.45
N SER A 194 -9.48 1.62 -4.42
CA SER A 194 -8.96 0.31 -4.04
C SER A 194 -9.07 -0.74 -5.17
N VAL A 195 -10.00 -0.59 -6.12
CA VAL A 195 -10.08 -1.46 -7.31
C VAL A 195 -8.87 -1.26 -8.22
N ASP A 196 -8.45 -0.02 -8.46
CA ASP A 196 -7.25 0.25 -9.28
C ASP A 196 -6.00 -0.34 -8.60
N LEU A 197 -5.91 -0.18 -7.28
CA LEU A 197 -4.82 -0.74 -6.48
C LEU A 197 -4.81 -2.28 -6.52
N ALA A 198 -5.98 -2.91 -6.42
CA ALA A 198 -6.13 -4.36 -6.56
C ALA A 198 -5.70 -4.87 -7.95
N VAL A 199 -6.00 -4.12 -9.02
CA VAL A 199 -5.51 -4.45 -10.37
C VAL A 199 -3.99 -4.39 -10.43
N ILE A 200 -3.38 -3.37 -9.82
CA ILE A 200 -1.91 -3.26 -9.74
C ILE A 200 -1.33 -4.45 -8.98
N PHE A 201 -1.88 -4.77 -7.80
CA PHE A 201 -1.44 -5.90 -6.98
C PHE A 201 -1.53 -7.22 -7.74
N SER A 202 -2.66 -7.49 -8.41
CA SER A 202 -2.84 -8.72 -9.20
C SER A 202 -1.82 -8.82 -10.34
N ARG A 203 -1.58 -7.73 -11.08
CA ARG A 203 -0.62 -7.72 -12.20
C ARG A 203 0.83 -7.94 -11.75
N LEU A 204 1.15 -7.54 -10.54
CA LEU A 204 2.45 -7.73 -9.93
C LEU A 204 2.56 -9.03 -9.14
N ASN A 205 1.55 -9.91 -9.22
CA ASN A 205 1.44 -11.16 -8.46
C ASN A 205 1.59 -10.97 -6.94
N MET A 206 1.10 -9.83 -6.43
CA MET A 206 1.11 -9.51 -5.00
C MET A 206 -0.08 -10.12 -4.27
N ILE A 207 -1.20 -10.33 -4.97
CA ILE A 207 -2.35 -11.06 -4.45
C ILE A 207 -2.67 -12.23 -5.39
N SER A 208 -3.19 -13.30 -4.81
CA SER A 208 -3.63 -14.48 -5.54
C SER A 208 -4.78 -14.15 -6.48
N ARG A 209 -4.97 -14.97 -7.52
CA ARG A 209 -6.08 -14.81 -8.45
C ARG A 209 -7.43 -14.91 -7.74
N ASP A 210 -7.53 -15.79 -6.74
CA ASP A 210 -8.78 -16.03 -6.01
C ASP A 210 -9.13 -14.83 -5.12
N HIS A 211 -8.17 -14.32 -4.33
CA HIS A 211 -8.37 -13.07 -3.57
C HIS A 211 -8.70 -11.90 -4.47
N PHE A 212 -8.04 -11.78 -5.63
CA PHE A 212 -8.37 -10.73 -6.58
C PHE A 212 -9.82 -10.85 -7.09
N GLN A 213 -10.27 -12.03 -7.51
CA GLN A 213 -11.64 -12.21 -7.99
C GLN A 213 -12.67 -11.99 -6.88
N GLN A 214 -12.38 -12.46 -5.67
CA GLN A 214 -13.19 -12.19 -4.49
C GLN A 214 -13.30 -10.68 -4.22
N PHE A 215 -12.18 -9.95 -4.27
CA PHE A 215 -12.15 -8.51 -4.08
C PHE A 215 -13.04 -7.79 -5.09
N LEU A 216 -12.92 -8.12 -6.39
CA LEU A 216 -13.73 -7.50 -7.44
C LEU A 216 -15.22 -7.76 -7.26
N ASN A 217 -15.59 -9.01 -6.93
CA ASN A 217 -16.99 -9.40 -6.74
C ASN A 217 -17.67 -8.66 -5.60
N GLU A 218 -16.92 -8.32 -4.55
CA GLU A 218 -17.47 -7.67 -3.37
C GLU A 218 -17.38 -6.14 -3.45
N GLU A 219 -16.26 -5.58 -3.89
CA GLU A 219 -16.03 -4.13 -3.81
C GLU A 219 -16.56 -3.35 -5.02
N ILE A 220 -16.54 -3.91 -6.25
CA ILE A 220 -17.08 -3.20 -7.42
C ILE A 220 -18.58 -2.86 -7.24
N PRO A 221 -19.46 -3.81 -6.86
CA PRO A 221 -20.87 -3.49 -6.65
C PRO A 221 -21.08 -2.39 -5.59
N ARG A 222 -20.29 -2.41 -4.51
CA ARG A 222 -20.35 -1.39 -3.45
C ARG A 222 -19.96 -0.01 -3.97
N ILE A 223 -18.86 0.09 -4.72
CA ILE A 223 -18.39 1.34 -5.35
C ILE A 223 -19.42 1.88 -6.36
N VAL A 224 -20.01 1.00 -7.17
CA VAL A 224 -21.00 1.38 -8.18
C VAL A 224 -22.30 1.87 -7.54
N ALA A 225 -22.74 1.21 -6.47
CA ALA A 225 -23.95 1.53 -5.73
C ALA A 225 -23.80 2.71 -4.75
N GLU A 226 -22.56 3.18 -4.52
CA GLU A 226 -22.30 4.28 -3.61
C GLU A 226 -23.09 5.56 -3.97
N PRO A 227 -23.78 6.20 -3.01
CA PRO A 227 -24.41 7.50 -3.22
C PRO A 227 -23.41 8.57 -3.68
N ASP A 228 -23.83 9.51 -4.53
CA ASP A 228 -22.95 10.59 -5.02
C ASP A 228 -22.43 11.54 -3.92
N HIS A 229 -23.01 11.49 -2.71
CA HIS A 229 -22.78 12.41 -1.60
C HIS A 229 -22.66 11.69 -0.24
N LEU A 230 -22.04 10.51 -0.21
CA LEU A 230 -21.73 9.86 1.06
C LEU A 230 -20.64 10.66 1.81
N GLU A 231 -20.92 11.06 3.05
CA GLU A 231 -20.02 11.92 3.86
C GLU A 231 -19.30 11.15 4.98
N GLU A 232 -19.78 9.96 5.35
CA GLU A 232 -19.23 9.17 6.45
C GLU A 232 -19.22 7.66 6.17
N GLY A 233 -18.33 6.94 6.85
CA GLY A 233 -18.15 5.49 6.74
C GLY A 233 -17.12 5.09 5.68
N GLU A 234 -17.39 4.00 4.95
CA GLU A 234 -16.55 3.55 3.84
C GLU A 234 -16.92 4.28 2.55
N ILE A 235 -15.97 5.06 2.02
CA ILE A 235 -16.22 5.99 0.91
C ILE A 235 -15.20 5.73 -0.21
N ALA A 236 -15.67 5.45 -1.42
CA ALA A 236 -14.86 5.38 -2.63
C ALA A 236 -14.60 6.77 -3.22
N PHE A 237 -15.61 7.64 -3.23
CA PHE A 237 -15.49 8.97 -3.83
C PHE A 237 -15.99 10.09 -2.92
N PRO A 238 -15.18 10.54 -1.95
CA PRO A 238 -15.51 11.68 -1.11
C PRO A 238 -15.93 12.90 -1.94
N LYS A 239 -16.82 13.74 -1.40
CA LYS A 239 -17.39 14.87 -2.14
C LYS A 239 -16.33 15.85 -2.68
N TRP A 240 -15.23 16.02 -1.94
CA TRP A 240 -14.13 16.92 -2.26
C TRP A 240 -13.10 16.33 -3.24
N MET A 241 -13.12 15.01 -3.46
CA MET A 241 -12.14 14.33 -4.29
C MET A 241 -12.18 14.83 -5.73
N ASP A 242 -11.01 15.16 -6.28
CA ASP A 242 -10.85 15.65 -7.64
C ASP A 242 -9.84 14.80 -8.42
N CYS A 243 -10.38 13.82 -9.14
CA CYS A 243 -9.61 12.89 -9.96
C CYS A 243 -9.65 13.22 -11.46
N ARG A 244 -9.92 14.46 -11.88
CA ARG A 244 -10.06 14.82 -13.31
C ARG A 244 -8.82 14.60 -14.16
N ASP A 245 -7.66 14.67 -13.53
CA ASP A 245 -6.37 14.41 -14.18
C ASP A 245 -5.99 12.93 -14.16
N GLN A 246 -6.94 12.07 -13.73
CA GLN A 246 -6.83 10.62 -13.63
C GLN A 246 -7.69 9.96 -14.70
N MET A 247 -7.20 9.90 -15.93
CA MET A 247 -7.64 8.80 -16.79
C MET A 247 -6.69 7.65 -16.56
N VAL A 248 -7.05 6.80 -15.59
CA VAL A 248 -6.41 5.51 -15.35
C VAL A 248 -6.22 4.83 -16.72
N ARG A 249 -4.98 4.48 -17.04
CA ARG A 249 -4.66 3.69 -18.24
C ARG A 249 -5.67 2.54 -18.30
N ARG A 250 -6.39 2.40 -19.41
CA ARG A 250 -7.45 1.38 -19.59
C ARG A 250 -6.90 0.00 -19.22
N PHE A 251 -7.09 -0.43 -17.98
CA PHE A 251 -6.76 -1.77 -17.58
C PHE A 251 -7.75 -2.68 -18.29
N LYS A 252 -7.27 -3.47 -19.25
CA LYS A 252 -8.04 -4.59 -19.77
C LYS A 252 -8.02 -5.67 -18.68
N MET A 253 -9.19 -6.07 -18.23
CA MET A 253 -9.38 -7.08 -17.16
C MET A 253 -9.89 -8.38 -17.78
N PRO A 254 -9.27 -9.53 -17.46
CA PRO A 254 -9.78 -10.83 -17.86
C PRO A 254 -10.93 -11.27 -16.94
N GLY A 255 -12.12 -11.47 -17.51
CA GLY A 255 -13.33 -11.85 -16.77
C GLY A 255 -14.11 -10.64 -16.22
N GLN A 256 -15.44 -10.78 -16.12
CA GLN A 256 -16.37 -9.77 -15.55
C GLN A 256 -16.43 -8.41 -16.29
N LYS A 257 -16.55 -8.47 -17.63
CA LYS A 257 -16.60 -7.27 -18.49
C LYS A 257 -17.68 -6.27 -18.04
N ASP A 258 -18.85 -6.76 -17.62
CA ASP A 258 -19.99 -5.90 -17.32
C ASP A 258 -19.83 -5.15 -15.98
N LEU A 259 -19.38 -5.85 -14.92
CA LEU A 259 -19.08 -5.21 -13.64
C LEU A 259 -17.99 -4.15 -13.78
N PHE A 260 -16.93 -4.48 -14.50
CA PHE A 260 -15.82 -3.55 -14.70
C PHE A 260 -16.23 -2.37 -15.58
N ALA A 261 -17.09 -2.57 -16.59
CA ALA A 261 -17.64 -1.47 -17.38
C ALA A 261 -18.49 -0.52 -16.53
N GLN A 262 -19.28 -1.04 -15.59
CA GLN A 262 -20.03 -0.22 -14.63
C GLN A 262 -19.09 0.58 -13.71
N TYR A 263 -18.05 -0.06 -13.16
CA TYR A 263 -17.02 0.62 -12.39
C TYR A 263 -16.34 1.74 -13.18
N GLN A 264 -15.93 1.49 -14.43
CA GLN A 264 -15.32 2.50 -15.30
C GLN A 264 -16.27 3.67 -15.59
N SER A 265 -17.56 3.38 -15.80
CA SER A 265 -18.59 4.40 -15.98
C SER A 265 -18.73 5.27 -14.72
N ARG A 266 -18.80 4.64 -13.54
CA ARG A 266 -18.84 5.32 -12.23
C ARG A 266 -17.62 6.22 -12.03
N LEU A 267 -16.41 5.68 -12.24
CA LEU A 267 -15.15 6.40 -12.13
C LEU A 267 -15.13 7.61 -13.07
N LYS A 268 -15.50 7.43 -14.34
CA LYS A 268 -15.58 8.52 -15.31
C LYS A 268 -16.56 9.61 -14.84
N LYS A 269 -17.77 9.24 -14.41
CA LYS A 269 -18.78 10.20 -13.90
C LYS A 269 -18.26 11.01 -12.72
N ARG A 270 -17.50 10.40 -11.81
CA ARG A 270 -16.95 11.06 -10.62
C ARG A 270 -15.76 11.95 -10.95
N CYS A 271 -14.83 11.48 -11.77
CA CYS A 271 -13.61 12.21 -12.10
C CYS A 271 -13.81 13.33 -13.14
N THR A 272 -14.90 13.35 -13.92
CA THR A 272 -15.11 14.43 -14.91
C THR A 272 -15.91 15.63 -14.40
N ARG A 273 -16.16 15.73 -13.08
CA ARG A 273 -16.80 16.90 -12.45
C ARG A 273 -15.78 18.03 -12.25
#